data_AF-F5XSK7-F1
#
_entry.id   AF-F5XSK7-F1
#
_cell.length_a   1.000
_cell.length_b   1.000
_cell.length_c   1.000
_cell.angle_alpha   90.00
_cell.angle_beta   90.00
_cell.angle_gamma   90.00
#
_symmetry.space_group_name_H-M   'P 1'
#
loop_
_entity.id
_entity.type
_entity.pdbx_description
1 polymer ?
#
loop_
_entity_poly.entity_id
_entity_poly.type
_entity_poly.pdbx_seq_one_letter_code
_entity_poly.pdbx_strand_id
1 'polypeptide(L)'
;MLGNASIVGGLPFDVDHVFEGVLGGLERSGMPPAPPTYLELEAAGLIAPVDDPDRWFSPAEARTAAWLRGRECPTLSVRRLEGRYRKTPDAVAAHVAVTIETKTADSTANAITQRVREGRKQARRVVIDLRNQGSHLDDARAGLDLALRRYGLHLDETLLVLADDLAVGWFHG
;
A
#
# COMPACT_ATOMS: atom_id res chain seq x y z
N MET A 1 11.33 17.38 -2.07
CA MET A 1 11.46 16.77 -3.40
C MET A 1 10.08 16.29 -3.83
N LEU A 2 9.60 16.71 -5.00
CA LEU A 2 8.30 16.33 -5.55
C LEU A 2 8.50 15.06 -6.39
N GLY A 3 7.91 13.94 -5.98
CA GLY A 3 7.92 12.70 -6.77
C GLY A 3 7.06 12.81 -8.03
N ASN A 4 7.34 11.98 -9.03
CA ASN A 4 6.69 12.03 -10.35
C ASN A 4 5.35 11.29 -10.33
N ALA A 5 4.24 12.01 -10.54
CA ALA A 5 2.95 11.40 -10.84
C ALA A 5 2.96 10.92 -12.31
N SER A 6 2.70 9.63 -12.55
CA SER A 6 2.71 9.06 -13.91
C SER A 6 1.41 8.30 -14.21
N ILE A 7 0.93 8.37 -15.46
CA ILE A 7 0.00 7.37 -15.98
C ILE A 7 0.83 6.14 -16.27
N VAL A 8 0.54 5.05 -15.57
CA VAL A 8 1.30 3.83 -15.73
C VAL A 8 0.56 2.89 -16.68
N GLY A 9 1.02 2.84 -17.94
CA GLY A 9 0.65 1.78 -18.90
C GLY A 9 1.48 0.49 -18.76
N GLY A 10 2.36 0.44 -17.76
CA GLY A 10 3.26 -0.65 -17.37
C GLY A 10 4.20 -0.10 -16.28
N LEU A 11 4.26 -0.75 -15.11
CA LEU A 11 4.98 -0.23 -13.94
C LEU A 11 6.50 -0.35 -14.12
N PRO A 12 7.29 0.64 -13.65
CA PRO A 12 8.71 0.46 -13.44
C PRO A 12 8.89 -0.34 -12.15
N PHE A 13 8.82 -1.67 -12.25
CA PHE A 13 9.47 -2.54 -11.26
C PHE A 13 10.96 -2.56 -11.59
N ASP A 14 11.66 -1.46 -11.32
CA ASP A 14 13.11 -1.44 -11.47
C ASP A 14 13.76 -1.76 -10.12
N VAL A 15 14.35 -2.94 -10.11
CA VAL A 15 15.17 -3.57 -9.08
C VAL A 15 16.55 -2.94 -9.16
N ASP A 16 16.92 -2.21 -8.12
CA ASP A 16 18.24 -2.22 -7.50
C ASP A 16 18.30 -1.07 -6.50
N HIS A 17 18.70 -1.38 -5.27
CA HIS A 17 19.53 -0.59 -4.34
C HIS A 17 19.27 -1.07 -2.91
N VAL A 18 20.14 -1.95 -2.45
CA VAL A 18 20.30 -2.32 -1.04
C VAL A 18 20.98 -1.16 -0.33
N PHE A 19 20.34 -0.55 0.67
CA PHE A 19 21.02 0.27 1.66
C PHE A 19 20.91 -0.40 3.04
N GLU A 20 22.05 -0.90 3.53
CA GLU A 20 22.25 -1.19 4.94
C GLU A 20 22.31 0.13 5.73
N GLY A 21 21.54 0.23 6.81
CA GLY A 21 21.57 1.39 7.72
C GLY A 21 20.95 1.08 9.07
N VAL A 22 21.80 0.88 10.08
CA VAL A 22 21.47 0.55 11.46
C VAL A 22 21.14 1.81 12.29
N LEU A 23 19.99 1.73 12.99
CA LEU A 23 19.54 2.30 14.28
C LEU A 23 19.77 3.80 14.62
N GLY A 24 18.69 4.46 15.07
CA GLY A 24 18.77 5.69 15.87
C GLY A 24 17.42 6.25 16.28
N GLY A 25 16.99 5.95 17.51
CA GLY A 25 15.73 6.41 18.08
C GLY A 25 15.64 7.92 18.26
N LEU A 26 14.54 8.50 17.78
CA LEU A 26 14.04 9.82 18.16
C LEU A 26 12.52 9.71 18.15
N GLU A 27 11.95 9.38 19.32
CA GLU A 27 10.50 9.47 19.54
C GLU A 27 10.08 10.94 19.44
N ARG A 28 9.68 11.36 18.23
CA ARG A 28 8.94 12.60 18.03
C ARG A 28 7.55 12.40 18.64
N SER A 29 7.34 12.94 19.84
CA SER A 29 6.05 12.87 20.51
C SER A 29 4.95 13.42 19.59
N GLY A 30 3.94 12.58 19.32
CA GLY A 30 2.81 12.90 18.44
C GLY A 30 2.80 12.21 17.07
N MET A 31 3.88 11.56 16.63
CA MET A 31 3.80 10.69 15.46
C MET A 31 3.15 9.34 15.82
N PRO A 32 2.20 8.82 15.01
CA PRO A 32 1.74 7.46 15.19
C PRO A 32 2.94 6.50 15.09
N PRO A 33 2.93 5.38 15.82
CA PRO A 33 3.99 4.37 15.70
C PRO A 33 4.12 3.97 14.23
N ALA A 34 5.36 3.71 13.80
CA ALA A 34 5.62 3.23 12.46
C ALA A 34 4.84 1.92 12.23
N PRO A 35 4.30 1.71 11.01
CA PRO A 35 3.68 0.43 10.68
C PRO A 35 4.71 -0.71 10.77
N PRO A 36 4.28 -1.96 11.04
CA PRO A 36 5.20 -3.09 11.09
C PRO A 36 5.87 -3.30 9.73
N THR A 37 7.13 -3.68 9.78
CA THR A 37 7.97 -4.02 8.63
C THR A 37 7.74 -5.47 8.19
N TYR A 38 8.19 -5.83 7.00
CA TYR A 38 8.17 -7.21 6.51
C TYR A 38 8.85 -8.17 7.50
N LEU A 39 10.07 -7.83 7.95
CA LEU A 39 10.86 -8.68 8.84
C LEU A 39 10.18 -8.90 10.20
N GLU A 40 9.48 -7.90 10.74
CA GLU A 40 8.71 -8.07 11.97
C GLU A 40 7.53 -9.02 11.80
N LEU A 41 6.83 -8.96 10.66
CA LEU A 41 5.72 -9.86 10.34
C LEU A 41 6.20 -11.30 10.09
N GLU A 42 7.34 -11.44 9.41
CA GLU A 42 8.00 -12.72 9.14
C GLU A 42 8.44 -13.38 10.46
N ALA A 43 9.17 -12.64 11.31
CA ALA A 43 9.62 -13.12 12.61
C ALA A 43 8.45 -13.49 13.54
N ALA A 44 7.30 -12.83 13.39
CA ALA A 44 6.08 -13.13 14.13
C ALA A 44 5.23 -14.27 13.52
N GLY A 45 5.61 -14.84 12.37
CA GLY A 45 4.86 -15.89 11.68
C GLY A 45 3.47 -15.43 11.24
N LEU A 46 3.37 -14.19 10.76
CA LEU A 46 2.10 -13.56 10.36
C LEU A 46 1.89 -13.49 8.86
N ILE A 47 2.87 -13.92 8.06
CA ILE A 47 2.80 -13.94 6.60
C ILE A 47 2.26 -15.30 6.15
N ALA A 48 1.37 -15.28 5.15
CA ALA A 48 0.75 -16.49 4.64
C ALA A 48 1.79 -17.34 3.92
N PRO A 49 1.67 -18.67 3.95
CA PRO A 49 2.60 -19.52 3.22
C PRO A 49 2.36 -19.36 1.71
N VAL A 50 3.40 -19.63 0.91
CA VAL A 50 3.38 -19.39 -0.55
C VAL A 50 2.36 -20.27 -1.28
N ASP A 51 2.04 -21.45 -0.74
CA ASP A 51 1.05 -22.39 -1.26
C ASP A 51 -0.41 -22.01 -0.93
N ASP A 52 -0.62 -21.09 0.01
CA ASP A 52 -1.92 -20.51 0.36
C ASP A 52 -1.79 -18.99 0.54
N PRO A 53 -1.49 -18.23 -0.54
CA PRO A 53 -1.15 -16.81 -0.45
C PRO A 53 -2.34 -15.95 0.01
N ASP A 54 -3.58 -16.40 -0.21
CA ASP A 54 -4.79 -15.64 0.06
C ASP A 54 -5.43 -15.97 1.42
N ARG A 55 -4.78 -16.80 2.22
CA ARG A 55 -5.27 -17.38 3.49
C ARG A 55 -6.10 -16.45 4.39
N TRP A 56 -5.71 -15.17 4.49
CA TRP A 56 -6.36 -14.21 5.38
C TRP A 56 -7.01 -13.02 4.68
N PHE A 57 -7.01 -12.98 3.35
CA PHE A 57 -7.65 -11.90 2.63
C PHE A 57 -9.17 -11.95 2.76
N SER A 58 -9.78 -10.78 2.94
CA SER A 58 -11.20 -10.61 2.62
C SER A 58 -11.43 -10.74 1.10
N PRO A 59 -12.67 -10.94 0.64
CA PRO A 59 -12.95 -10.96 -0.80
C PRO A 59 -12.54 -9.68 -1.54
N ALA A 60 -12.54 -8.53 -0.86
CA ALA A 60 -12.09 -7.27 -1.47
C ALA A 60 -10.56 -7.20 -1.58
N GLU A 61 -9.85 -7.59 -0.53
CA GLU A 61 -8.38 -7.69 -0.55
C GLU A 61 -7.90 -8.69 -1.60
N ALA A 62 -8.54 -9.87 -1.68
CA ALA A 62 -8.18 -10.92 -2.63
C ALA A 62 -8.29 -10.44 -4.09
N ARG A 63 -9.30 -9.61 -4.42
CA ARG A 63 -9.43 -9.01 -5.76
C ARG A 63 -8.31 -8.02 -6.08
N THR A 64 -7.88 -7.23 -5.10
CA THR A 64 -6.75 -6.30 -5.27
C THR A 64 -5.43 -7.07 -5.36
N ALA A 65 -5.23 -8.08 -4.52
CA ALA A 65 -4.07 -8.97 -4.53
C ALA A 65 -3.94 -9.71 -5.87
N ALA A 66 -5.04 -10.26 -6.40
CA ALA A 66 -5.05 -10.89 -7.72
C ALA A 66 -4.64 -9.92 -8.84
N TRP A 67 -5.11 -8.67 -8.78
CA TRP A 67 -4.74 -7.62 -9.73
C TRP A 67 -3.25 -7.26 -9.68
N LEU A 68 -2.67 -7.21 -8.47
CA LEU A 68 -1.24 -6.98 -8.24
C LEU A 68 -0.39 -8.15 -8.77
N ARG A 69 -0.81 -9.39 -8.50
CA ARG A 69 -0.13 -10.60 -8.99
C ARG A 69 -0.12 -10.68 -10.51
N GLY A 70 -1.22 -10.27 -11.16
CA GLY A 70 -1.28 -10.15 -12.62
C GLY A 70 -0.30 -9.12 -13.21
N ARG A 71 0.35 -8.30 -12.38
CA ARG A 71 1.36 -7.29 -12.73
C ARG A 71 2.70 -7.59 -12.08
N GLU A 72 3.04 -8.87 -11.95
CA GLU A 72 4.35 -9.30 -11.47
C GLU A 72 4.70 -8.81 -10.05
N CYS A 73 3.68 -8.50 -9.24
CA CYS A 73 3.81 -8.26 -7.81
C CYS A 73 3.19 -9.44 -7.03
N PRO A 74 3.93 -10.54 -6.81
CA PRO A 74 3.50 -11.62 -5.93
C PRO A 74 3.21 -11.10 -4.52
N THR A 75 1.94 -11.18 -4.11
CA THR A 75 1.50 -10.78 -2.77
C THR A 75 1.02 -11.95 -1.93
N LEU A 76 1.39 -11.93 -0.65
CA LEU A 76 0.94 -12.86 0.38
C LEU A 76 0.10 -12.10 1.42
N SER A 77 -0.99 -12.70 1.88
CA SER A 77 -1.85 -12.13 2.92
C SER A 77 -1.16 -12.14 4.28
N VAL A 78 -1.54 -11.19 5.13
CA VAL A 78 -1.03 -11.05 6.48
C VAL A 78 -2.14 -11.29 7.49
N ARG A 79 -1.85 -12.09 8.51
CA ARG A 79 -2.79 -12.39 9.58
C ARG A 79 -3.04 -11.14 10.41
N ARG A 80 -4.30 -10.73 10.50
CA ARG A 80 -4.73 -9.62 11.37
C ARG A 80 -4.50 -9.94 12.84
N LEU A 81 -3.94 -8.98 13.55
CA LEU A 81 -3.85 -9.02 15.01
C LEU A 81 -4.44 -7.74 15.60
N GLU A 82 -5.39 -7.90 16.52
CA GLU A 82 -5.77 -6.85 17.46
C GLU A 82 -4.83 -6.92 18.67
N GLY A 83 -4.16 -5.82 19.03
CA GLY A 83 -3.23 -5.78 20.17
C GLY A 83 -1.85 -5.20 19.85
N ARG A 84 -0.78 -5.98 20.06
CA ARG A 84 0.64 -5.53 20.13
C ARG A 84 1.10 -4.64 18.96
N TYR A 85 0.58 -4.85 17.75
CA TYR A 85 0.95 -4.05 16.57
C TYR A 85 -0.04 -2.93 16.22
N ARG A 86 -1.12 -2.78 17.00
CA ARG A 86 -2.25 -1.84 16.87
C ARG A 86 -2.97 -1.80 15.52
N LYS A 87 -2.34 -2.09 14.37
CA LYS A 87 -2.90 -2.43 13.05
C LYS A 87 -1.85 -3.11 12.17
N THR A 88 -2.13 -4.29 11.64
CA THR A 88 -1.28 -5.01 10.66
C THR A 88 -1.67 -4.63 9.23
N PRO A 89 -0.73 -4.59 8.27
CA PRO A 89 -1.07 -4.46 6.85
C PRO A 89 -1.90 -5.65 6.38
N ASP A 90 -2.62 -5.47 5.28
CA ASP A 90 -3.35 -6.57 4.64
C ASP A 90 -2.40 -7.57 3.94
N ALA A 91 -1.31 -7.10 3.32
CA ALA A 91 -0.44 -7.89 2.46
C ALA A 91 1.06 -7.58 2.62
N VAL A 92 1.89 -8.47 2.08
CA VAL A 92 3.31 -8.25 1.79
C VAL A 92 3.64 -8.63 0.35
N ALA A 93 4.66 -7.98 -0.22
CA ALA A 93 5.33 -8.46 -1.42
C ALA A 93 6.70 -9.04 -1.03
N ALA A 94 6.75 -10.36 -0.84
CA ALA A 94 7.90 -11.04 -0.23
C ALA A 94 9.19 -10.89 -1.04
N HIS A 95 9.09 -10.86 -2.37
CA HIS A 95 10.24 -10.74 -3.29
C HIS A 95 11.04 -9.44 -3.14
N VAL A 96 10.43 -8.38 -2.60
CA VAL A 96 11.09 -7.10 -2.28
C VAL A 96 11.00 -6.73 -0.80
N ALA A 97 10.53 -7.64 0.05
CA ALA A 97 10.40 -7.45 1.50
C ALA A 97 9.64 -6.16 1.93
N VAL A 98 8.49 -5.89 1.30
CA VAL A 98 7.66 -4.70 1.62
C VAL A 98 6.26 -5.08 2.12
N THR A 99 5.68 -4.19 2.92
CA THR A 99 4.28 -4.28 3.36
C THR A 99 3.36 -3.44 2.48
N ILE A 100 2.15 -3.92 2.25
CA ILE A 100 1.12 -3.29 1.40
C ILE A 100 -0.20 -3.27 2.17
N GLU A 101 -0.81 -2.11 2.22
CA GLU A 101 -2.16 -1.94 2.75
C GLU A 101 -3.16 -1.75 1.62
N THR A 102 -4.29 -2.47 1.66
CA THR A 102 -5.32 -2.36 0.63
C THR A 102 -6.56 -1.66 1.16
N LYS A 103 -7.21 -0.84 0.34
CA LYS A 103 -8.47 -0.16 0.69
C LYS A 103 -9.39 -0.18 -0.50
N THR A 104 -10.68 0.02 -0.24
CA THR A 104 -11.66 0.38 -1.26
C THR A 104 -12.19 1.78 -0.95
N ALA A 105 -12.47 2.58 -1.97
CA ALA A 105 -13.04 3.91 -1.79
C ALA A 105 -14.02 4.26 -2.90
N ASP A 106 -14.89 5.22 -2.61
CA ASP A 106 -15.59 5.96 -3.65
C ASP A 106 -14.63 6.86 -4.41
N SER A 107 -14.98 7.17 -5.65
CA SER A 107 -14.17 7.94 -6.60
C SER A 107 -14.12 9.44 -6.32
N THR A 108 -14.24 9.86 -5.05
CA THR A 108 -14.17 11.27 -4.67
C THR A 108 -12.82 11.59 -4.04
N ALA A 109 -12.31 12.80 -4.27
CA ALA A 109 -11.02 13.23 -3.71
C ALA A 109 -10.97 13.11 -2.18
N ASN A 110 -12.09 13.39 -1.50
CA ASN A 110 -12.21 13.25 -0.06
C ASN A 110 -12.16 11.78 0.40
N ALA A 111 -12.90 10.89 -0.27
CA ALA A 111 -12.90 9.46 0.08
C ALA A 111 -11.50 8.85 -0.11
N ILE A 112 -10.86 9.12 -1.24
CA ILE A 112 -9.48 8.71 -1.53
C ILE A 112 -8.53 9.23 -0.44
N THR A 113 -8.59 10.53 -0.12
CA THR A 113 -7.75 11.14 0.92
C THR A 113 -7.95 10.50 2.29
N GLN A 114 -9.19 10.19 2.69
CA GLN A 114 -9.45 9.49 3.95
C GLN A 114 -8.89 8.06 3.95
N ARG A 115 -9.02 7.33 2.85
CA ARG A 115 -8.44 5.99 2.75
C ARG A 115 -6.92 5.99 2.77
N VAL A 116 -6.26 6.96 2.15
CA VAL A 116 -4.80 7.14 2.30
C VAL A 116 -4.43 7.47 3.76
N ARG A 117 -5.18 8.36 4.41
CA ARG A 117 -4.97 8.71 5.83
C ARG A 117 -5.10 7.51 6.75
N GLU A 118 -6.01 6.59 6.46
CA GLU A 118 -6.20 5.35 7.22
C GLU A 118 -5.12 4.32 6.89
N GLY A 119 -4.82 4.14 5.60
CA GLY A 119 -3.89 3.13 5.10
C GLY A 119 -2.45 3.37 5.53
N ARG A 120 -2.00 4.63 5.53
CA ARG A 120 -0.63 5.02 5.97
C ARG A 120 -0.29 4.63 7.41
N LYS A 121 -1.28 4.28 8.22
CA LYS A 121 -1.10 3.81 9.60
C LYS A 121 -0.76 2.32 9.67
N GLN A 122 -0.82 1.61 8.55
CA GLN A 122 -0.74 0.14 8.43
C GLN A 122 0.35 -0.30 7.46
N ALA A 123 0.62 0.49 6.42
CA ALA A 123 1.76 0.33 5.55
C ALA A 123 2.17 1.68 4.93
N ARG A 124 3.42 1.78 4.45
CA ARG A 124 3.89 2.93 3.67
C ARG A 124 3.52 2.83 2.18
N ARG A 125 3.14 1.63 1.71
CA ARG A 125 2.59 1.39 0.38
C ARG A 125 1.10 1.14 0.50
N VAL A 126 0.30 1.97 -0.16
CA VAL A 126 -1.16 1.90 -0.07
C VAL A 126 -1.75 1.68 -1.46
N VAL A 127 -2.58 0.66 -1.60
CA VAL A 127 -3.34 0.38 -2.83
C VAL A 127 -4.82 0.61 -2.57
N ILE A 128 -5.45 1.48 -3.33
CA ILE A 128 -6.88 1.78 -3.21
C ILE A 128 -7.59 1.30 -4.47
N ASP A 129 -8.47 0.32 -4.32
CA ASP A 129 -9.32 -0.18 -5.39
C ASP A 129 -10.59 0.68 -5.51
N LEU A 130 -10.71 1.38 -6.63
CA LEU A 130 -11.85 2.24 -6.95
C LEU A 130 -12.81 1.59 -7.97
N ARG A 131 -12.51 0.39 -8.48
CA ARG A 131 -13.23 -0.26 -9.59
C ARG A 131 -14.74 -0.41 -9.36
N ASN A 132 -15.17 -0.50 -8.12
CA ASN A 132 -16.58 -0.69 -7.77
C ASN A 132 -17.44 0.58 -7.90
N GLN A 133 -16.85 1.76 -8.16
CA GLN A 133 -17.52 3.05 -7.95
C GLN A 133 -17.49 3.98 -9.17
N GLY A 134 -17.34 3.43 -10.39
CA GLY A 134 -17.45 4.19 -11.65
C GLY A 134 -16.47 5.37 -11.73
N SER A 135 -15.20 5.14 -11.41
CA SER A 135 -14.20 6.18 -11.20
C SER A 135 -13.75 6.86 -12.48
N HIS A 136 -13.71 8.20 -12.46
CA HIS A 136 -13.03 8.98 -13.47
C HIS A 136 -11.57 9.23 -13.09
N LEU A 137 -10.68 9.16 -14.09
CA LEU A 137 -9.25 9.35 -13.94
C LEU A 137 -8.89 10.70 -13.28
N ASP A 138 -9.64 11.75 -13.62
CA ASP A 138 -9.38 13.10 -13.11
C ASP A 138 -9.70 13.23 -11.62
N ASP A 139 -10.80 12.62 -11.15
CA ASP A 139 -11.13 12.59 -9.73
C ASP A 139 -10.11 11.77 -8.92
N ALA A 140 -9.63 10.65 -9.50
CA ALA A 140 -8.60 9.84 -8.89
C ALA A 140 -7.29 10.62 -8.73
N ARG A 141 -6.87 11.36 -9.77
CA ARG A 141 -5.69 12.25 -9.71
C ARG A 141 -5.86 13.36 -8.69
N ALA A 142 -6.99 14.06 -8.70
CA ALA A 142 -7.27 15.12 -7.73
C ALA A 142 -7.24 14.58 -6.28
N GLY A 143 -7.80 13.39 -6.07
CA GLY A 143 -7.74 12.68 -4.79
C GLY A 143 -6.32 12.29 -4.39
N LEU A 144 -5.53 11.75 -5.32
CA LEU A 144 -4.14 11.40 -5.09
C LEU A 144 -3.31 12.63 -4.72
N ASP A 145 -3.38 13.70 -5.52
CA ASP A 145 -2.65 14.95 -5.28
C ASP A 145 -2.99 15.55 -3.91
N LEU A 146 -4.27 15.56 -3.54
CA LEU A 146 -4.72 16.04 -2.24
C LEU A 146 -4.17 15.18 -1.10
N ALA A 147 -4.16 13.85 -1.27
CA ALA A 147 -3.63 12.92 -0.29
C ALA A 147 -2.11 13.09 -0.13
N LEU A 148 -1.36 13.22 -1.23
CA LEU A 148 0.10 13.38 -1.22
C LEU A 148 0.53 14.70 -0.58
N ARG A 149 -0.17 15.80 -0.85
CA ARG A 149 0.08 17.09 -0.17
C ARG A 149 -0.05 16.99 1.35
N ARG A 150 -0.91 16.11 1.85
CA ARG A 150 -1.19 15.94 3.29
C ARG A 150 -0.35 14.86 3.95
N TYR A 151 -0.07 13.78 3.23
CA TYR A 151 0.44 12.53 3.81
C TYR A 151 1.63 11.93 3.06
N GLY A 152 2.12 12.56 1.98
CA GLY A 152 3.19 12.03 1.14
C GLY A 152 4.49 11.70 1.88
N LEU A 153 4.83 12.45 2.94
CA LEU A 153 6.01 12.17 3.78
C LEU A 153 5.92 10.88 4.59
N HIS A 154 4.73 10.26 4.66
CA HIS A 154 4.49 9.00 5.38
C HIS A 154 4.34 7.80 4.43
N LEU A 155 4.47 8.03 3.13
CA LEU A 155 4.21 7.06 2.09
C LEU A 155 5.48 6.84 1.27
N ASP A 156 5.70 5.60 0.87
CA ASP A 156 6.67 5.24 -0.16
C ASP A 156 5.97 5.12 -1.51
N GLU A 157 4.72 4.67 -1.50
CA GLU A 157 3.97 4.43 -2.74
C GLU A 157 2.47 4.54 -2.48
N THR A 158 1.73 5.02 -3.47
CA THR A 158 0.27 4.95 -3.48
C THR A 158 -0.23 4.69 -4.87
N LEU A 159 -1.06 3.65 -5.02
CA LEU A 159 -1.68 3.24 -6.28
C LEU A 159 -3.21 3.30 -6.14
N LEU A 160 -3.87 3.90 -7.11
CA LEU A 160 -5.32 3.92 -7.26
C LEU A 160 -5.69 3.04 -8.45
N VAL A 161 -6.37 1.92 -8.20
CA VAL A 161 -6.81 0.99 -9.25
C VAL A 161 -8.17 1.44 -9.77
N LEU A 162 -8.26 1.62 -11.08
CA LEU A 162 -9.44 2.09 -11.80
C LEU A 162 -10.04 0.95 -12.62
N ALA A 163 -11.20 1.20 -13.23
CA ALA A 163 -11.79 0.30 -14.22
C ALA A 163 -10.85 0.06 -15.41
N ASP A 164 -11.15 -0.96 -16.20
CA ASP A 164 -10.39 -1.34 -17.41
C ASP A 164 -8.90 -1.57 -17.14
N ASP A 165 -8.57 -2.07 -15.94
CA ASP A 165 -7.21 -2.41 -15.54
C ASP A 165 -6.21 -1.23 -15.54
N LEU A 166 -6.73 -0.01 -15.54
CA LEU A 166 -5.92 1.21 -15.41
C LEU A 166 -5.56 1.47 -13.95
N ALA A 167 -4.44 2.16 -13.74
CA ALA A 167 -4.07 2.68 -12.44
C ALA A 167 -3.41 4.06 -12.55
N VAL A 168 -3.61 4.87 -11.50
CA VAL A 168 -2.85 6.10 -11.27
C VAL A 168 -2.04 5.94 -10.01
N GLY A 169 -0.77 6.32 -10.05
CA GLY A 169 0.14 6.06 -8.95
C GLY A 169 1.14 7.19 -8.71
N TRP A 170 1.69 7.16 -7.51
CA TRP A 170 2.82 7.96 -7.09
C TRP A 170 3.78 7.09 -6.28
N PHE A 171 5.08 7.32 -6.46
CA PHE A 171 6.12 6.65 -5.70
C PHE A 171 7.19 7.66 -5.25
N HIS A 172 7.82 7.36 -4.13
CA HIS A 172 9.01 8.01 -3.60
C HIS A 172 10.19 7.04 -3.75
N GLY A 173 11.21 7.44 -4.50
CA GLY A 173 12.50 6.75 -4.57
C GLY A 173 13.38 7.10 -3.38
#